data_AF-A0A957TFR7-F1
#
_entry.id   AF-A0A957TFR7-F1
#
_cell.length_a   1.000
_cell.length_b   1.000
_cell.length_c   1.000
_cell.angle_alpha   90.00
_cell.angle_beta   90.00
_cell.angle_gamma   90.00
#
_symmetry.space_group_name_H-M   'P 1'
#
loop_
_entity.id
_entity.type
_entity.pdbx_description
1 polymer ?
#
loop_
_entity_poly.entity_id
_entity_poly.type
_entity_poly.pdbx_seq_one_letter_code
_entity_poly.pdbx_strand_id
1 'polypeptide(L)'
;MNWYILDNNTALRELNSSKETGLDAAQVDAHKEKFGTNELIERGGRTPLQILWEQVTATMVLILIAAAVVAGLLGDTKNTIAILSIVVLYALLGFFQEYRAEQAIAALKKLSVPNVRVLRDSKLLEMSARELVPGDVIQLET
;
A
#
# COMPACT_ATOMS: atom_id res chain seq x y z
N MET A 1 8.20 8.59 -23.94
CA MET A 1 8.49 7.53 -24.92
C MET A 1 7.16 6.87 -25.26
N ASN A 2 6.72 6.93 -26.52
CA ASN A 2 5.46 6.28 -26.94
C ASN A 2 5.75 4.81 -27.25
N TRP A 3 6.04 4.00 -26.24
CA TRP A 3 6.40 2.59 -26.41
C TRP A 3 5.29 1.76 -27.06
N TYR A 4 4.02 2.16 -26.87
CA TYR A 4 2.83 1.45 -27.36
C TYR A 4 2.60 1.54 -28.87
N ILE A 5 3.37 2.37 -29.59
CA ILE A 5 3.34 2.46 -31.06
C ILE A 5 4.56 1.81 -31.73
N LEU A 6 5.53 1.33 -30.96
CA LEU A 6 6.71 0.66 -31.49
C LEU A 6 6.36 -0.75 -31.95
N ASP A 7 7.01 -1.22 -33.01
CA ASP A 7 6.96 -2.64 -33.34
C ASP A 7 7.71 -3.48 -32.29
N ASN A 8 7.32 -4.75 -32.17
CA ASN A 8 7.87 -5.65 -31.17
C ASN A 8 9.40 -5.79 -31.23
N ASN A 9 9.99 -5.84 -32.42
CA ASN A 9 11.44 -5.99 -32.58
C ASN A 9 12.17 -4.70 -32.18
N THR A 10 11.62 -3.54 -32.53
CA THR A 10 12.17 -2.26 -32.10
C THR A 10 12.09 -2.08 -30.59
N ALA A 11 10.96 -2.43 -29.97
CA ALA A 11 10.80 -2.38 -28.51
C ALA A 11 11.79 -3.31 -27.79
N LEU A 12 11.96 -4.55 -28.27
CA LEU A 12 12.95 -5.50 -27.74
C LEU A 12 14.37 -4.98 -27.88
N ARG A 13 14.70 -4.36 -29.02
CA ARG A 13 16.02 -3.77 -29.27
C ARG A 13 16.31 -2.58 -28.35
N GLU A 14 15.33 -1.70 -28.12
CA GLU A 14 15.51 -0.57 -27.18
C GLU A 14 15.74 -1.05 -25.73
N LEU A 15 15.12 -2.16 -25.34
CA LEU A 15 15.25 -2.75 -24.02
C LEU A 15 16.42 -3.76 -23.90
N ASN A 16 17.21 -3.93 -24.97
CA ASN A 16 18.28 -4.93 -25.07
C ASN A 16 17.82 -6.35 -24.67
N SER A 17 16.59 -6.71 -25.04
CA SER A 17 15.97 -7.99 -24.71
C SER A 17 15.78 -8.87 -25.95
N SER A 18 15.61 -10.17 -25.73
CA SER A 18 15.44 -11.18 -26.76
C SER A 18 14.12 -11.90 -26.60
N LYS A 19 13.40 -12.08 -27.72
CA LYS A 19 12.13 -12.82 -27.73
C LYS A 19 12.31 -14.31 -27.41
N GLU A 20 13.44 -14.89 -27.80
CA GLU A 20 13.68 -16.34 -27.74
C GLU A 20 14.38 -16.76 -26.45
N THR A 21 15.26 -15.89 -25.96
CA THR A 21 16.10 -16.18 -24.79
C THR A 21 15.69 -15.38 -23.55
N GLY A 22 14.94 -14.29 -23.71
CA GLY A 22 14.71 -13.33 -22.63
C GLY A 22 15.98 -12.57 -22.23
N LEU A 23 15.94 -11.98 -21.04
CA LEU A 23 17.11 -11.34 -20.41
C LEU A 23 18.05 -12.37 -19.78
N ASP A 24 19.34 -12.06 -19.77
CA ASP A 24 20.33 -12.81 -18.99
C ASP A 24 20.41 -12.34 -17.52
N ALA A 25 21.01 -13.15 -16.66
CA ALA A 25 21.14 -12.83 -15.24
C ALA A 25 21.88 -11.50 -14.96
N ALA A 26 22.90 -11.15 -15.75
CA ALA A 26 23.67 -9.93 -15.55
C ALA A 26 22.87 -8.68 -15.93
N GLN A 27 22.07 -8.76 -16.99
CA GLN A 27 21.13 -7.72 -17.41
C GLN A 27 20.04 -7.52 -16.37
N VAL A 28 19.51 -8.60 -15.80
CA VAL A 28 18.51 -8.54 -14.73
C VAL A 28 19.09 -7.82 -13.52
N ASP A 29 20.29 -8.18 -13.07
CA ASP A 29 20.92 -7.54 -11.91
C ASP A 29 21.20 -6.05 -12.17
N ALA A 30 21.75 -5.72 -13.34
CA ALA A 30 21.97 -4.33 -13.75
C ALA A 30 20.66 -3.52 -13.82
N HIS A 31 19.57 -4.13 -14.30
CA HIS A 31 18.25 -3.49 -14.34
C HIS A 31 17.64 -3.36 -12.94
N LYS A 32 17.80 -4.36 -12.06
CA LYS A 32 17.36 -4.26 -10.66
C LYS A 32 18.08 -3.14 -9.92
N GLU A 33 19.39 -2.97 -10.12
CA GLU A 33 20.14 -1.86 -9.53
C GLU A 33 19.68 -0.50 -10.06
N LYS A 34 19.36 -0.41 -11.36
CA LYS A 34 18.98 0.84 -12.02
C LYS A 34 17.53 1.27 -11.77
N PHE A 35 16.59 0.32 -11.80
CA PHE A 35 15.15 0.57 -11.78
C PHE A 35 14.49 0.19 -10.45
N GLY A 36 15.15 -0.62 -9.62
CA GLY A 36 14.57 -1.16 -8.40
C GLY A 36 13.58 -2.30 -8.67
N THR A 37 12.89 -2.72 -7.61
CA THR A 37 11.83 -3.73 -7.69
C THR A 37 10.58 -3.18 -8.34
N ASN A 38 9.84 -4.05 -9.05
CA ASN A 38 8.53 -3.74 -9.62
C ASN A 38 7.45 -3.71 -8.52
N GLU A 39 7.54 -2.72 -7.66
CA GLU A 39 6.54 -2.42 -6.65
C GLU A 39 6.18 -0.94 -6.67
N LEU A 40 4.90 -0.67 -6.44
CA LEU A 40 4.48 0.71 -6.21
C LEU A 40 5.05 1.15 -4.86
N ILE A 41 5.77 2.27 -4.86
CA ILE A 41 6.20 2.91 -3.62
C ILE A 41 4.94 3.24 -2.82
N GLU A 42 4.71 2.51 -1.74
CA GLU A 42 3.59 2.77 -0.85
C GLU A 42 3.77 4.15 -0.23
N ARG A 43 2.98 5.12 -0.69
CA ARG A 43 2.75 6.33 0.10
C ARG A 43 1.99 5.84 1.33
N GLY A 44 2.70 5.85 2.46
CA GLY A 44 2.35 5.12 3.67
C GLY A 44 0.88 5.18 4.04
N GLY A 45 0.39 4.07 4.60
CA GLY A 45 -0.92 4.01 5.23
C GLY A 45 -1.09 5.11 6.29
N ARG A 46 -2.33 5.30 6.74
CA ARG A 46 -2.66 6.19 7.85
C ARG A 46 -1.80 5.81 9.05
N THR A 47 -1.13 6.80 9.60
CA THR A 47 -0.35 6.58 10.81
C THR A 47 -1.28 6.42 12.01
N PRO A 48 -0.88 5.68 13.07
CA PRO A 48 -1.68 5.59 14.29
C PRO A 48 -2.09 6.94 14.89
N LEU A 49 -1.22 7.95 14.82
CA LEU A 49 -1.55 9.31 15.26
C LEU A 49 -2.62 9.97 14.37
N GLN A 50 -2.57 9.77 13.05
CA GLN A 50 -3.61 10.29 12.15
C GLN A 50 -4.96 9.66 12.44
N ILE A 51 -5.00 8.34 12.66
CA ILE A 51 -6.24 7.64 13.03
C ILE A 51 -6.81 8.22 14.33
N LEU A 52 -5.98 8.41 15.36
CA LEU A 52 -6.44 8.98 16.63
C LEU A 52 -6.93 10.43 16.45
N TRP A 53 -6.24 11.23 15.65
CA TRP A 53 -6.63 12.61 15.36
C TRP A 53 -7.97 12.69 14.62
N GLU A 54 -8.22 11.80 13.66
CA GLU A 54 -9.52 11.68 12.97
C GLU A 54 -10.64 11.31 13.95
N GLN A 55 -10.38 10.43 14.93
CA GLN A 55 -11.38 10.10 15.96
C GLN A 55 -11.73 11.29 16.87
N VAL A 56 -10.73 12.10 17.25
CA VAL A 56 -10.95 13.28 18.12
C VAL A 56 -11.64 14.42 17.35
N THR A 57 -11.32 14.58 16.07
CA THR A 57 -11.90 15.63 15.21
C THR A 57 -13.25 15.25 14.61
N ALA A 58 -13.74 14.03 14.85
CA ALA A 58 -15.06 13.61 14.46
C ALA A 58 -16.13 14.53 15.06
N THR A 59 -17.06 15.02 14.24
CA THR A 59 -18.07 16.01 14.63
C THR A 59 -18.82 15.62 15.90
N MET A 60 -19.20 14.34 16.04
CA MET A 60 -19.90 13.83 17.22
C MET A 60 -19.03 13.91 18.49
N VAL A 61 -17.74 13.59 18.39
CA VAL A 61 -16.80 13.65 19.51
C VAL A 61 -16.55 15.10 19.93
N LEU A 62 -16.42 16.03 18.98
CA LEU A 62 -16.29 17.45 19.28
C LEU A 62 -17.51 18.00 20.03
N ILE A 63 -18.73 17.57 19.66
CA ILE A 63 -19.95 17.94 20.39
C ILE A 63 -19.93 17.41 21.82
N LEU A 64 -19.50 16.16 22.03
CA LEU A 64 -19.39 15.58 23.38
C LEU A 64 -18.31 16.26 24.23
N ILE A 65 -17.17 16.62 23.64
CA ILE A 65 -16.13 17.40 24.30
C ILE A 65 -16.68 18.77 24.71
N ALA A 66 -17.40 19.46 23.83
CA ALA A 66 -18.04 20.74 24.15
C ALA A 66 -19.06 20.59 25.29
N ALA A 67 -19.88 19.54 25.27
CA ALA A 67 -20.82 19.24 26.36
C ALA A 67 -20.12 18.96 27.69
N ALA A 68 -19.00 18.21 27.67
CA ALA A 68 -18.19 17.95 28.86
C ALA A 68 -17.58 19.22 29.45
N VAL A 69 -17.10 20.13 28.59
CA VAL A 69 -16.57 21.45 28.99
C VAL A 69 -17.67 22.29 29.64
N VAL A 70 -18.86 22.37 29.02
CA VAL A 70 -19.99 23.12 29.59
C VAL A 70 -20.38 22.54 30.95
N ALA A 71 -20.55 21.22 31.08
CA ALA A 71 -20.85 20.57 32.36
C ALA A 71 -19.78 20.88 33.43
N GLY A 72 -18.50 20.93 33.03
CA GLY A 72 -17.39 21.21 33.94
C GLY A 72 -17.41 22.65 34.44
N LEU A 73 -17.75 23.60 33.57
CA LEU A 73 -17.94 25.01 33.93
C LEU A 73 -19.12 25.22 34.88
N LEU A 74 -20.16 24.37 34.80
CA LEU A 74 -21.29 24.37 35.74
C LEU A 74 -20.95 23.73 37.10
N GLY A 75 -19.73 23.20 37.28
CA GLY A 75 -19.30 22.54 38.50
C GLY A 75 -19.76 21.08 38.63
N ASP A 76 -20.38 20.52 37.58
CA ASP A 76 -20.88 19.15 37.58
C ASP A 76 -19.78 18.15 37.21
N THR A 77 -18.87 17.95 38.16
CA THR A 77 -17.73 17.05 38.01
C THR A 77 -18.11 15.62 37.69
N LYS A 78 -19.26 15.12 38.20
CA LYS A 78 -19.72 13.75 37.93
C LYS A 78 -20.08 13.57 36.46
N ASN A 79 -20.87 14.49 35.91
CA ASN A 79 -21.28 14.42 34.51
C ASN A 79 -20.12 14.68 33.55
N THR A 80 -19.22 15.62 33.87
CA THR A 80 -17.99 15.84 33.09
C THR A 80 -17.13 14.59 32.99
N ILE A 81 -16.87 13.92 34.12
CA ILE A 81 -16.07 12.68 34.15
C ILE A 81 -16.77 11.56 33.38
N ALA A 82 -18.09 11.41 33.52
CA ALA A 82 -18.85 10.40 32.79
C ALA A 82 -18.77 10.61 31.27
N ILE A 83 -18.97 11.84 30.79
CA ILE A 83 -18.89 12.15 29.35
C ILE A 83 -17.47 11.95 28.82
N LEU A 84 -16.44 12.44 29.54
CA LEU A 84 -15.05 12.24 29.14
C LEU A 84 -14.68 10.76 29.06
N SER A 85 -15.14 9.95 30.01
CA SER A 85 -14.89 8.50 30.01
C SER A 85 -15.49 7.81 28.78
N ILE A 86 -16.70 8.20 28.38
CA ILE A 86 -17.35 7.70 27.16
C ILE A 86 -16.58 8.12 25.91
N VAL A 87 -16.15 9.38 25.83
CA VAL A 87 -15.35 9.88 24.69
C VAL A 87 -14.03 9.13 24.55
N VAL A 88 -13.32 8.91 25.66
CA VAL A 88 -12.07 8.14 25.67
C VAL A 88 -12.32 6.70 25.22
N LEU A 89 -13.34 6.05 25.76
CA LEU A 89 -13.68 4.68 25.37
C LEU A 89 -14.03 4.59 23.88
N TYR A 90 -14.81 5.54 23.36
CA TYR A 90 -15.18 5.59 21.95
C TYR A 90 -13.97 5.82 21.05
N ALA A 91 -13.08 6.76 21.40
CA ALA A 91 -11.86 7.02 20.64
C ALA A 91 -10.93 5.80 20.63
N LEU A 92 -10.78 5.09 21.75
CA LEU A 92 -10.00 3.86 21.82
C LEU A 92 -10.60 2.75 20.96
N LEU A 93 -11.91 2.51 21.07
CA LEU A 93 -12.61 1.51 20.25
C LEU A 93 -12.50 1.83 18.76
N GLY A 94 -12.73 3.09 18.37
CA GLY A 94 -12.60 3.56 17.00
C GLY A 94 -11.18 3.42 16.47
N PHE A 95 -10.18 3.80 17.26
CA PHE A 95 -8.77 3.59 16.93
C PHE A 95 -8.43 2.12 16.70
N PHE A 96 -8.83 1.22 17.61
CA PHE A 96 -8.56 -0.22 17.47
C PHE A 96 -9.28 -0.84 16.26
N GLN A 97 -10.51 -0.41 15.97
CA GLN A 97 -11.28 -0.87 14.81
C GLN A 97 -10.61 -0.45 13.50
N GLU A 98 -10.28 0.84 13.36
CA GLU A 98 -9.65 1.39 12.16
C GLU A 98 -8.24 0.80 11.95
N TYR A 99 -7.45 0.72 13.02
CA TYR A 99 -6.10 0.15 12.96
C TYR A 99 -6.10 -1.33 12.54
N ARG A 100 -7.11 -2.10 12.98
CA ARG A 100 -7.29 -3.49 12.53
C ARG A 100 -7.72 -3.58 11.07
N ALA A 101 -8.62 -2.70 10.63
CA ALA A 101 -9.07 -2.66 9.24
C ALA A 101 -7.91 -2.35 8.30
N GLU A 102 -7.06 -1.39 8.65
CA GLU A 102 -5.91 -1.02 7.85
C GLU A 102 -4.87 -2.15 7.75
N GLN A 103 -4.61 -2.86 8.86
CA GLN A 103 -3.76 -4.05 8.84
C GLN A 103 -4.32 -5.17 7.96
N ALA A 104 -5.64 -5.37 7.97
CA ALA A 104 -6.27 -6.38 7.12
C ALA A 104 -6.10 -6.03 5.63
N ILE A 105 -6.27 -4.75 5.26
CA ILE A 105 -6.05 -4.26 3.90
C ILE A 105 -4.58 -4.43 3.50
N ALA A 106 -3.64 -4.09 4.38
CA ALA A 106 -2.21 -4.26 4.12
C ALA A 106 -1.84 -5.74 3.91
N ALA A 107 -2.42 -6.65 4.70
CA ALA A 107 -2.22 -8.08 4.54
C ALA A 107 -2.79 -8.60 3.21
N LEU A 108 -4.00 -8.18 2.83
CA LEU A 108 -4.60 -8.50 1.54
C LEU A 108 -3.72 -8.06 0.37
N LYS A 109 -3.20 -6.82 0.40
CA LYS A 109 -2.29 -6.32 -0.65
C LYS A 109 -1.03 -7.17 -0.79
N LYS A 110 -0.44 -7.62 0.32
CA LYS A 110 0.74 -8.51 0.30
C LYS A 110 0.44 -9.88 -0.32
N LEU A 111 -0.78 -10.39 -0.16
CA LEU A 111 -1.21 -11.66 -0.77
C LEU A 111 -1.53 -11.53 -2.25
N SER A 112 -1.77 -10.32 -2.76
CA SER A 112 -2.11 -10.07 -4.16
C SER A 112 -0.91 -9.88 -5.07
N VAL A 113 0.34 -10.09 -4.62
CA VAL A 113 1.49 -10.06 -5.54
C VAL A 113 1.41 -11.31 -6.43
N PRO A 114 1.09 -11.18 -7.72
CA PRO A 114 0.90 -12.33 -8.57
C PRO A 114 2.25 -13.00 -8.84
N ASN A 115 2.25 -14.32 -8.93
CA ASN A 115 3.33 -15.03 -9.59
C ASN A 115 3.14 -14.90 -11.10
N VAL A 116 4.24 -14.69 -11.81
CA VAL A 116 4.28 -14.53 -13.26
C VAL A 116 5.29 -15.50 -13.84
N ARG A 117 5.00 -15.96 -15.05
CA ARG A 117 5.92 -16.78 -15.83
C ARG A 117 6.74 -15.88 -16.73
N VAL A 118 8.06 -15.86 -16.54
CA VAL A 118 9.01 -15.02 -17.29
C VAL A 118 10.04 -15.88 -18.01
N LEU A 119 10.42 -15.47 -19.22
CA LEU A 119 11.50 -16.07 -19.98
C LEU A 119 12.83 -15.35 -19.65
N ARG A 120 13.79 -16.07 -19.08
CA ARG A 120 15.15 -15.60 -18.78
C ARG A 120 16.14 -16.72 -19.06
N ASP A 121 17.31 -16.41 -19.62
CA ASP A 121 18.33 -17.40 -20.01
C ASP A 121 17.76 -18.61 -20.79
N SER A 122 16.83 -18.35 -21.71
CA SER A 122 16.10 -19.34 -22.51
C SER A 122 15.26 -20.34 -21.70
N LYS A 123 14.99 -20.03 -20.43
CA LYS A 123 14.18 -20.85 -19.52
C LYS A 123 12.98 -20.07 -19.04
N LEU A 124 11.87 -20.80 -18.94
CA LEU A 124 10.62 -20.26 -18.47
C LEU A 124 10.52 -20.50 -16.96
N LEU A 125 10.57 -19.43 -16.18
CA LEU A 125 10.66 -19.43 -14.73
C LEU A 125 9.39 -18.80 -14.14
N GLU A 126 8.88 -19.36 -13.05
CA GLU A 126 7.79 -18.74 -12.28
C GLU A 126 8.40 -17.96 -11.11
N MET A 127 8.07 -16.68 -11.00
CA MET A 127 8.56 -15.82 -9.93
C MET A 127 7.57 -14.73 -9.54
N SER A 128 7.82 -14.07 -8.42
CA SER A 128 7.01 -12.94 -7.98
C SER A 128 7.08 -11.79 -8.99
N ALA A 129 5.93 -11.20 -9.33
CA ALA A 129 5.87 -10.02 -10.20
C ALA A 129 6.69 -8.82 -9.67
N ARG A 130 7.01 -8.81 -8.37
CA ARG A 130 7.87 -7.81 -7.73
C ARG A 130 9.31 -7.83 -8.25
N GLU A 131 9.77 -8.97 -8.75
CA GLU A 131 11.13 -9.17 -9.25
C GLU A 131 11.28 -8.89 -10.76
N LEU A 132 10.20 -8.47 -11.42
CA LEU A 132 10.25 -8.07 -12.81
C LEU A 132 11.06 -6.80 -13.00
N VAL A 133 11.73 -6.72 -14.14
CA VAL A 133 12.48 -5.56 -14.58
C VAL A 133 12.08 -5.16 -16.01
N PRO A 134 12.27 -3.88 -16.40
CA PRO A 134 12.07 -3.47 -17.78
C PRO A 134 12.88 -4.36 -18.75
N GLY A 135 12.23 -4.88 -19.79
CA GLY A 135 12.82 -5.80 -20.76
C GLY A 135 12.47 -7.27 -20.54
N ASP A 136 11.86 -7.65 -19.41
CA ASP A 136 11.38 -9.02 -19.22
C ASP A 136 10.30 -9.40 -20.24
N VAL A 137 10.36 -10.66 -20.71
CA VAL A 137 9.35 -11.26 -21.58
C VAL A 137 8.48 -12.19 -20.73
N ILE A 138 7.22 -11.81 -20.55
CA ILE A 138 6.26 -12.57 -19.74
C ILE A 138 5.33 -13.42 -20.61
N GLN A 139 4.99 -14.60 -20.11
CA GLN A 139 3.93 -15.43 -20.68
C GLN A 139 2.61 -15.12 -19.95
N LEU A 140 1.61 -14.72 -20.71
CA LEU A 140 0.24 -14.53 -20.22
C LEU A 140 -0.58 -15.77 -20.58
N GLU A 141 -1.21 -16.37 -19.57
CA GLU A 141 -2.24 -17.39 -19.76
C GLU A 141 -3.60 -16.69 -19.64
N THR A 142 -4.50 -16.99 -20.58
CA THR A 142 -5.85 -16.41 -20.66
C THR A 142 -6.85 -17.30 -19.95
#